data_AF-A0A914Q1A0-F1
#
_entry.id   AF-A0A914Q1A0-F1
#
_cell.length_a   1.000
_cell.length_b   1.000
_cell.length_c   1.000
_cell.angle_alpha   90.00
_cell.angle_beta   90.00
_cell.angle_gamma   90.00
#
_symmetry.space_group_name_H-M   'P 1'
#
loop_
_entity.id
_entity.type
_entity.pdbx_description
1 polymer ?
#
loop_
_entity_poly.entity_id
_entity_poly.type
_entity_poly.pdbx_seq_one_letter_code
_entity_poly.pdbx_strand_id
1 'polypeptide(L)'
;MSFRSLRNNVNDDEILCNVFYINKGYTIGVKVYKDATIEDLQRIIGEKNNIPYKEQMIFLSDGSRPNPDALLSEHDYATSEKPLFLYRRTSQEKVSPVVEEIEGIHRFQTEFLNIVEPAIESQNLNDIKQAAAKTLHFANLIVRVCTKVVHDHKFLAEGWSAMVAYLDDQISRLYRRYGRLESIMKKMETAKANSNSVLEDFNSVFDKLRKVIFVKFYLFYKYKICL
;
A
#
# COMPACT_ATOMS: atom_id res chain seq x y z
N MET A 1 26.80 -35.92 37.27
CA MET A 1 25.38 -35.71 36.93
C MET A 1 25.34 -34.81 35.69
N SER A 2 25.44 -35.44 34.51
CA SER A 2 24.35 -35.58 33.49
C SER A 2 24.23 -34.32 32.62
N PHE A 3 24.95 -34.22 31.50
CA PHE A 3 24.61 -34.72 30.15
C PHE A 3 23.24 -34.28 29.62
N ARG A 4 23.32 -33.46 28.55
CA ARG A 4 22.54 -33.47 27.30
C ARG A 4 21.02 -33.74 27.37
N SER A 5 20.26 -32.71 27.02
CA SER A 5 19.13 -32.77 26.08
C SER A 5 18.89 -31.31 25.65
N LEU A 6 19.25 -30.80 24.47
CA LEU A 6 18.98 -31.29 23.11
C LEU A 6 17.58 -31.91 22.98
N ARG A 7 16.57 -31.10 23.27
CA ARG A 7 15.31 -31.08 22.51
C ARG A 7 15.47 -29.88 21.57
N ASN A 8 15.68 -30.01 20.26
CA ASN A 8 14.74 -30.56 19.29
C ASN A 8 13.29 -30.31 19.72
N ASN A 9 12.94 -29.04 19.96
CA ASN A 9 11.57 -28.60 19.86
C ASN A 9 11.27 -28.46 18.37
N VAL A 10 10.41 -29.34 17.90
CA VAL A 10 9.75 -29.25 16.60
C VAL A 10 9.03 -27.89 16.53
N ASN A 11 9.21 -27.17 15.42
CA ASN A 11 8.61 -25.87 15.08
C ASN A 11 7.07 -25.96 14.96
N ASP A 12 6.33 -26.23 16.04
CA ASP A 12 4.87 -26.31 16.02
C ASP A 12 4.16 -24.95 16.15
N ASP A 13 4.91 -23.86 16.34
CA ASP A 13 4.38 -22.50 16.54
C ASP A 13 4.68 -21.51 15.41
N GLU A 14 5.21 -21.99 14.29
CA GLU A 14 5.41 -21.16 13.09
C GLU A 14 4.26 -21.34 12.09
N ILE A 15 3.78 -20.24 11.54
CA ILE A 15 2.83 -20.19 10.43
C ILE A 15 3.51 -19.62 9.18
N LEU A 16 3.11 -20.11 8.00
CA LEU A 16 3.57 -19.59 6.71
C LEU A 16 2.58 -18.54 6.21
N CYS A 17 2.99 -17.28 6.24
CA CYS A 17 2.25 -16.16 5.68
C CYS A 17 2.65 -15.93 4.22
N ASN A 18 1.68 -15.90 3.32
CA ASN A 18 1.87 -15.58 1.92
C ASN A 18 1.58 -14.09 1.69
N VAL A 19 2.58 -13.39 1.15
CA VAL A 19 2.51 -11.96 0.85
C VAL A 19 2.83 -11.76 -0.62
N PHE A 20 1.88 -11.27 -1.40
CA PHE A 20 2.05 -10.98 -2.82
C PHE A 20 2.71 -9.62 -3.02
N TYR A 21 3.90 -9.59 -3.59
CA TYR A 21 4.64 -8.35 -3.84
C TYR A 21 4.25 -7.74 -5.19
N ILE A 22 3.35 -6.75 -5.15
CA ILE A 22 2.71 -6.15 -6.32
C ILE A 22 3.74 -5.57 -7.30
N ASN A 23 4.75 -4.86 -6.80
CA ASN A 23 5.72 -4.17 -7.67
C ASN A 23 6.50 -5.13 -8.58
N LYS A 24 6.65 -6.41 -8.19
CA LYS A 24 7.42 -7.40 -8.95
C LYS A 24 6.61 -8.62 -9.40
N GLY A 25 5.37 -8.78 -8.94
CA GLY A 25 4.46 -9.82 -9.40
C GLY A 25 4.79 -11.23 -8.91
N TYR A 26 5.27 -11.39 -7.68
CA TYR A 26 5.51 -12.72 -7.10
C TYR A 26 5.11 -12.80 -5.62
N THR A 27 4.84 -14.03 -5.16
CA THR A 27 4.51 -14.32 -3.76
C THR A 27 5.77 -14.54 -2.92
N ILE A 28 5.86 -13.85 -1.78
CA ILE A 28 6.85 -14.05 -0.73
C ILE A 28 6.20 -14.92 0.36
N GLY A 29 6.78 -16.10 0.60
CA GLY A 29 6.43 -16.93 1.76
C GLY A 29 7.27 -16.52 2.96
N VAL A 30 6.63 -15.99 4.00
CA VAL A 30 7.28 -15.57 5.25
C VAL A 30 6.85 -16.48 6.38
N LYS A 31 7.81 -17.16 7.00
CA LYS A 31 7.56 -17.91 8.24
C LYS A 31 7.62 -16.96 9.42
N VAL A 32 6.57 -16.96 10.23
CA VAL A 32 6.41 -16.12 11.42
C VAL A 32 5.84 -16.96 12.56
N TYR A 33 6.02 -16.54 13.81
CA TYR A 33 5.38 -17.18 14.95
C TYR A 33 3.87 -16.87 14.98
N LYS A 34 3.06 -17.73 15.60
CA LYS A 34 1.59 -17.54 15.71
C LYS A 34 1.21 -16.23 16.41
N ASP A 35 1.99 -15.81 17.39
CA ASP A 35 1.80 -14.56 18.14
C ASP A 35 2.37 -13.33 17.43
N ALA A 36 2.90 -13.49 16.21
CA ALA A 36 3.42 -12.38 15.43
C ALA A 36 2.29 -11.48 14.91
N THR A 37 2.56 -10.18 14.94
CA THR A 37 1.66 -9.15 14.41
C THR A 37 1.95 -8.82 12.95
N ILE A 38 1.06 -8.05 12.32
CA ILE A 38 1.31 -7.46 10.99
C ILE A 38 2.58 -6.62 11.00
N GLU A 39 2.85 -5.86 12.07
CA GLU A 39 4.09 -5.08 12.18
C GLU A 39 5.33 -5.98 12.18
N ASP A 40 5.30 -7.10 12.91
CA ASP A 40 6.40 -8.06 12.93
C ASP A 40 6.66 -8.67 11.55
N LEU A 41 5.58 -9.03 10.83
CA LEU A 41 5.68 -9.47 9.43
C LEU A 41 6.37 -8.43 8.55
N GLN A 42 5.98 -7.16 8.66
CA GLN A 42 6.60 -6.08 7.89
C GLN A 42 8.09 -5.90 8.23
N ARG A 43 8.48 -6.03 9.49
CA ARG A 43 9.89 -5.99 9.91
C ARG A 43 10.67 -7.15 9.28
N ILE A 44 10.14 -8.36 9.37
CA ILE A 44 10.78 -9.57 8.80
C ILE A 44 10.93 -9.44 7.27
N ILE A 45 9.92 -8.93 6.57
CA ILE A 45 10.01 -8.65 5.12
C ILE A 45 11.11 -7.61 4.85
N GLY A 46 11.22 -6.59 5.70
CA GLY A 46 12.24 -5.56 5.54
C GLY A 46 13.66 -6.10 5.63
N GLU A 47 13.90 -6.99 6.59
CA GLU A 47 15.19 -7.64 6.81
C GLU A 47 15.53 -8.67 5.73
N LYS A 48 14.57 -9.51 5.34
CA LYS A 48 14.82 -10.63 4.42
C LYS A 48 14.76 -10.25 2.94
N ASN A 49 13.94 -9.27 2.59
CA ASN A 49 13.64 -8.94 1.19
C ASN A 49 14.19 -7.57 0.76
N ASN A 50 14.90 -6.85 1.63
CA ASN A 50 15.42 -5.50 1.37
C ASN A 50 14.33 -4.49 0.94
N ILE A 51 13.15 -4.60 1.56
CA ILE A 51 12.04 -3.66 1.35
C ILE A 51 11.86 -2.85 2.65
N PRO A 52 12.41 -1.64 2.79
CA PRO A 52 12.41 -0.91 4.05
C PRO A 52 11.00 -0.74 4.63
N TYR A 53 10.82 -0.97 5.93
CA TYR A 53 9.52 -0.89 6.63
C TYR A 53 8.71 0.38 6.28
N LYS A 54 9.38 1.54 6.23
CA LYS A 54 8.75 2.85 5.91
C LYS A 54 8.20 2.95 4.49
N GLU A 55 8.69 2.11 3.58
CA GLU A 55 8.28 2.08 2.18
C GLU A 55 7.21 1.02 1.91
N GLN A 56 6.98 0.10 2.85
CA GLN A 56 5.99 -0.96 2.75
C GLN A 56 4.58 -0.43 3.01
N MET A 57 3.65 -0.80 2.12
CA MET A 57 2.22 -0.70 2.35
C MET A 57 1.61 -2.08 2.15
N ILE A 58 0.93 -2.59 3.19
CA ILE A 58 0.19 -3.85 3.12
C ILE A 58 -1.30 -3.55 3.01
N PHE A 59 -1.97 -4.29 2.13
CA PHE A 59 -3.40 -4.23 1.87
C PHE A 59 -4.04 -5.62 1.94
N LEU A 60 -5.32 -5.65 2.31
CA LEU A 60 -6.22 -6.76 2.07
C LEU A 60 -6.81 -6.66 0.65
N SER A 61 -7.46 -7.72 0.17
CA SER A 61 -8.06 -7.77 -1.18
C SER A 61 -9.13 -6.70 -1.43
N ASP A 62 -9.74 -6.17 -0.38
CA ASP A 62 -10.74 -5.10 -0.43
C ASP A 62 -10.14 -3.68 -0.46
N GLY A 63 -8.80 -3.56 -0.43
CA GLY A 63 -8.09 -2.28 -0.37
C GLY A 63 -7.99 -1.68 1.04
N SER A 64 -8.54 -2.34 2.06
CA SER A 64 -8.35 -1.91 3.44
C SER A 64 -6.95 -2.27 3.94
N ARG A 65 -6.50 -1.56 4.98
CA ARG A 65 -5.23 -1.85 5.64
C ARG A 65 -5.50 -2.70 6.88
N PRO A 66 -4.79 -3.83 7.05
CA PRO A 66 -4.91 -4.59 8.28
C PRO A 66 -4.38 -3.77 9.46
N ASN A 67 -4.91 -4.03 10.66
CA ASN A 67 -4.44 -3.39 11.88
C ASN A 67 -3.00 -3.82 12.17
N PRO A 68 -2.03 -2.91 12.38
CA PRO A 68 -0.64 -3.27 12.66
C PRO A 68 -0.47 -4.20 13.86
N ASP A 69 -1.32 -4.04 14.88
CA ASP A 69 -1.27 -4.81 16.13
C ASP A 69 -2.09 -6.11 16.06
N ALA A 70 -2.75 -6.39 14.94
CA ALA A 70 -3.52 -7.62 14.79
C ALA A 70 -2.60 -8.83 14.67
N LEU A 71 -2.96 -9.90 15.37
CA LEU A 71 -2.28 -11.18 15.31
C LEU A 71 -2.55 -11.85 13.96
N LEU A 72 -1.49 -12.33 13.31
CA LEU A 72 -1.59 -13.00 12.02
C LEU A 72 -2.37 -14.32 12.10
N SER A 73 -2.35 -14.98 13.26
CA SER A 73 -3.07 -16.24 13.48
C SER A 73 -4.58 -16.10 13.61
N GLU A 74 -5.10 -14.90 13.93
CA GLU A 74 -6.51 -14.69 14.24
C GLU A 74 -7.38 -14.41 13.01
N HIS A 75 -6.77 -14.34 11.82
CA HIS A 75 -7.44 -13.87 10.63
C HIS A 75 -7.26 -14.80 9.42
N ASP A 76 -8.29 -14.85 8.57
CA ASP A 76 -8.32 -15.65 7.33
C ASP A 76 -7.68 -14.90 6.14
N TYR A 77 -6.49 -14.35 6.36
CA TYR A 77 -5.67 -13.70 5.33
C TYR A 77 -4.21 -14.12 5.49
N ALA A 78 -3.36 -13.76 4.52
CA ALA A 78 -1.99 -14.26 4.38
C ALA A 78 -1.90 -15.76 4.08
N THR A 79 -2.94 -16.35 3.47
CA THR A 79 -2.96 -17.75 3.02
C THR A 79 -2.57 -17.83 1.54
N SER A 80 -2.38 -19.05 1.02
CA SER A 80 -2.05 -19.24 -0.40
C SER A 80 -3.15 -18.76 -1.34
N GLU A 81 -4.42 -18.76 -0.89
CA GLU A 81 -5.56 -18.31 -1.69
C GLU A 81 -5.91 -16.84 -1.44
N LYS A 82 -5.59 -16.33 -0.26
CA LYS A 82 -5.86 -14.94 0.17
C LYS A 82 -4.58 -14.30 0.70
N PRO A 83 -3.60 -13.97 -0.17
CA PRO A 83 -2.36 -13.37 0.26
C PRO A 83 -2.59 -11.94 0.76
N LEU A 84 -1.65 -11.45 1.56
CA LEU A 84 -1.54 -10.02 1.84
C LEU A 84 -0.86 -9.32 0.66
N PHE A 85 -1.35 -8.17 0.24
CA PHE A 85 -0.78 -7.44 -0.88
C PHE A 85 0.23 -6.40 -0.40
N LEU A 86 1.49 -6.57 -0.78
CA LEU A 86 2.57 -5.66 -0.45
C LEU A 86 2.90 -4.75 -1.63
N TYR A 87 2.92 -3.46 -1.36
CA TYR A 87 3.38 -2.42 -2.27
C TYR A 87 4.54 -1.64 -1.67
N ARG A 88 5.56 -1.37 -2.48
CA ARG A 88 6.69 -0.51 -2.14
C ARG A 88 6.51 0.88 -2.77
N ARG A 89 6.52 1.93 -1.95
CA ARG A 89 6.29 3.33 -2.37
C ARG A 89 7.34 3.89 -3.32
N THR A 90 8.59 3.56 -3.11
CA THR A 90 9.73 4.10 -3.87
C THR A 90 10.39 2.95 -4.62
N SER A 91 10.05 2.81 -5.89
CA SER A 91 10.70 1.84 -6.76
C SER A 91 11.95 2.49 -7.37
N GLN A 92 13.13 2.21 -6.83
CA GLN A 92 14.36 2.36 -7.61
C GLN A 92 14.49 1.09 -8.45
N GLU A 93 14.07 1.16 -9.72
CA GLU A 93 14.12 -0.01 -10.60
C GLU A 93 15.53 -0.25 -11.13
N LYS A 94 16.06 -1.44 -10.85
CA LYS A 94 16.89 -2.16 -11.81
C LYS A 94 16.31 -3.55 -12.01
N VAL A 95 15.75 -3.73 -13.21
CA VAL A 95 15.34 -4.98 -13.89
C VAL A 95 14.11 -5.69 -13.32
N SER A 96 13.15 -5.92 -14.21
CA SER A 96 11.93 -6.70 -13.98
C SER A 96 12.24 -8.20 -14.04
N PRO A 97 11.77 -9.02 -13.06
CA PRO A 97 11.96 -10.48 -13.06
C PRO A 97 11.26 -11.19 -14.24
N VAL A 98 10.34 -10.52 -14.94
CA VAL A 98 9.60 -11.09 -16.09
C VAL A 98 10.53 -11.45 -17.26
N VAL A 99 11.68 -10.79 -17.38
CA VAL A 99 12.65 -11.07 -18.46
C VAL A 99 13.33 -12.44 -18.26
N GLU A 100 13.61 -12.84 -17.02
CA GLU A 100 14.28 -14.11 -16.73
C GLU A 100 13.36 -15.33 -16.96
N GLU A 101 12.06 -15.21 -16.68
CA GLU A 101 11.11 -16.31 -16.87
C GLU A 101 10.83 -16.59 -18.36
N ILE A 102 10.75 -15.55 -19.19
CA ILE A 102 10.59 -15.69 -20.65
C ILE A 102 11.84 -16.32 -21.28
N GLU A 103 13.04 -15.91 -20.85
CA GLU A 103 14.29 -16.55 -21.28
C GLU A 103 14.37 -18.03 -20.84
N GLY A 104 13.83 -18.35 -19.66
CA GLY A 104 13.67 -19.73 -19.19
C GLY A 104 12.85 -20.57 -20.18
N ILE A 105 11.68 -20.08 -20.59
CA ILE A 105 10.81 -20.77 -21.57
C ILE A 105 11.53 -21.01 -22.91
N HIS A 106 12.29 -20.03 -23.40
CA HIS A 106 13.08 -20.21 -24.62
C HIS A 106 14.17 -21.27 -24.48
N ARG A 107 14.90 -21.31 -23.35
CA ARG A 107 15.87 -22.37 -23.06
C ARG A 107 15.20 -23.74 -22.98
N PHE A 108 14.00 -23.82 -22.39
CA PHE A 108 13.21 -25.05 -22.32
C PHE A 108 12.81 -25.58 -23.70
N GLN A 109 12.47 -24.70 -24.64
CA GLN A 109 12.15 -25.10 -26.00
C GLN A 109 13.36 -25.71 -26.72
N THR A 110 14.55 -25.12 -26.57
CA THR A 110 15.78 -25.63 -27.16
C THR A 110 16.19 -26.98 -26.56
N GLU A 111 16.10 -27.13 -25.24
CA GLU A 111 16.43 -28.40 -24.56
C GLU A 111 15.49 -29.53 -24.96
N PHE A 112 14.20 -29.23 -25.16
CA PHE A 112 13.21 -30.18 -25.65
C PHE A 112 13.55 -30.74 -27.04
N LEU A 113 13.85 -29.86 -28.00
CA LEU A 113 14.20 -30.27 -29.37
C LEU A 113 15.47 -31.14 -29.39
N ASN A 114 16.48 -30.79 -28.59
CA ASN A 114 17.71 -31.55 -28.45
C ASN A 114 17.53 -32.98 -27.89
N ILE A 115 16.39 -33.28 -27.25
CA ILE A 115 16.09 -34.62 -26.72
C ILE A 115 15.26 -35.42 -27.71
N VAL A 116 14.32 -34.77 -28.39
CA VAL A 116 13.33 -35.43 -29.25
C VAL A 116 13.88 -35.73 -30.64
N GLU A 117 14.60 -34.78 -31.26
CA GLU A 117 15.14 -34.96 -32.61
C GLU A 117 16.12 -36.14 -32.69
N PRO A 118 17.12 -36.29 -31.80
CA PRO A 118 18.07 -37.41 -31.87
C PRO A 118 17.41 -38.76 -31.57
N ALA A 119 16.39 -38.78 -30.69
CA ALA A 119 15.66 -40.00 -30.36
C ALA A 119 14.83 -40.50 -31.56
N ILE A 120 14.22 -39.59 -32.33
CA ILE A 120 13.49 -39.94 -33.55
C ILE A 120 14.47 -40.42 -34.64
N GLU A 121 15.61 -39.73 -34.81
CA GLU A 121 16.64 -40.10 -35.79
C GLU A 121 17.28 -41.46 -35.51
N SER A 122 17.47 -41.80 -34.23
CA SER A 122 18.04 -43.09 -33.83
C SER A 122 17.19 -44.30 -34.20
N GLN A 123 15.88 -44.11 -34.41
CA GLN A 123 14.86 -45.16 -34.56
C GLN A 123 14.89 -46.25 -33.47
N ASN A 124 15.57 -45.98 -32.35
CA ASN A 124 15.70 -46.91 -31.25
C ASN A 124 14.50 -46.77 -30.31
N LEU A 125 13.79 -47.88 -30.12
CA LEU A 125 12.56 -47.92 -29.34
C LEU A 125 12.77 -47.53 -27.86
N ASN A 126 13.96 -47.75 -27.32
CA ASN A 126 14.30 -47.33 -25.95
C ASN A 126 14.55 -45.81 -25.86
N ASP A 127 15.24 -45.23 -26.85
CA ASP A 127 15.53 -43.79 -26.89
C ASP A 127 14.23 -42.99 -27.11
N ILE A 128 13.33 -43.49 -27.97
CA ILE A 128 11.99 -42.92 -28.17
C ILE A 128 11.15 -43.00 -26.88
N LYS A 129 11.18 -44.12 -26.16
CA LYS A 129 10.48 -44.25 -24.86
C LYS A 129 11.02 -43.26 -23.83
N GLN A 130 12.34 -43.11 -23.74
CA GLN A 130 12.96 -42.18 -22.81
C GLN A 130 12.65 -40.72 -23.16
N ALA A 131 12.71 -40.37 -24.45
CA ALA A 131 12.30 -39.05 -24.94
C ALA A 131 10.83 -38.77 -24.63
N ALA A 132 9.92 -39.72 -24.89
CA ALA A 132 8.50 -39.58 -24.57
C ALA A 132 8.24 -39.35 -23.07
N ALA A 133 8.95 -40.07 -22.19
CA ALA A 133 8.84 -39.87 -20.74
C ALA A 133 9.31 -38.47 -20.30
N LYS A 134 10.43 -37.99 -20.87
CA LYS A 134 10.93 -36.62 -20.63
C LYS A 134 9.95 -35.57 -21.18
N THR A 135 9.40 -35.77 -22.37
CA THR A 135 8.36 -34.91 -22.96
C THR A 135 7.13 -34.79 -22.05
N LEU A 136 6.65 -35.90 -21.49
CA LEU A 136 5.54 -35.86 -20.54
C LEU A 136 5.91 -35.09 -19.27
N HIS A 137 7.12 -35.25 -18.75
CA HIS A 137 7.62 -34.48 -17.62
C HIS A 137 7.67 -32.98 -17.93
N PHE A 138 8.17 -32.60 -19.11
CA PHE A 138 8.22 -31.21 -19.56
C PHE A 138 6.82 -30.60 -19.75
N ALA A 139 5.89 -31.32 -20.38
CA ALA A 139 4.52 -30.87 -20.52
C ALA A 139 3.88 -30.58 -19.16
N ASN A 140 4.10 -31.45 -18.17
CA ASN A 140 3.63 -31.21 -16.80
C ASN A 140 4.28 -29.98 -16.15
N LEU A 141 5.56 -29.73 -16.39
CA LEU A 141 6.25 -28.55 -15.90
C LEU A 141 5.66 -27.27 -16.52
N ILE A 142 5.44 -27.25 -17.83
CA ILE A 142 4.84 -26.12 -18.53
C ILE A 142 3.44 -25.84 -17.99
N VAL A 143 2.59 -26.87 -17.83
CA VAL A 143 1.25 -26.70 -17.26
C VAL A 143 1.34 -26.06 -15.87
N ARG A 144 2.25 -26.52 -15.00
CA ARG A 144 2.45 -25.93 -13.67
C ARG A 144 2.89 -24.47 -13.74
N VAL A 145 3.82 -24.13 -14.63
CA VAL A 145 4.28 -22.74 -14.83
C VAL A 145 3.12 -21.88 -15.32
N CYS A 146 2.36 -22.32 -16.32
CA CYS A 146 1.18 -21.59 -16.79
C CYS A 146 0.13 -21.40 -15.69
N THR A 147 -0.15 -22.43 -14.88
CA THR A 147 -1.05 -22.31 -13.73
C THR A 147 -0.55 -21.26 -12.74
N LYS A 148 0.74 -21.27 -12.43
CA LYS A 148 1.37 -20.26 -11.55
C LYS A 148 1.24 -18.85 -12.15
N VAL A 149 1.57 -18.67 -13.42
CA VAL A 149 1.48 -17.38 -14.11
C VAL A 149 0.05 -16.85 -14.06
N VAL A 150 -0.96 -17.68 -14.36
CA VAL A 150 -2.38 -17.28 -14.27
C VAL A 150 -2.75 -16.85 -12.84
N HIS A 151 -2.23 -17.56 -11.83
CA HIS A 151 -2.47 -17.24 -10.43
C HIS A 151 -1.80 -15.92 -10.01
N ASP A 152 -0.53 -15.73 -10.38
CA ASP A 152 0.22 -14.50 -10.12
C ASP A 152 -0.41 -13.30 -10.86
N HIS A 153 -0.94 -13.50 -12.08
CA HIS A 153 -1.70 -12.47 -12.80
C HIS A 153 -3.01 -12.11 -12.10
N LYS A 154 -3.73 -13.10 -11.55
CA LYS A 154 -4.93 -12.83 -10.75
C LYS A 154 -4.58 -11.98 -9.53
N PHE A 155 -3.53 -12.33 -8.79
CA PHE A 155 -3.08 -11.55 -7.65
C PHE A 155 -2.54 -10.17 -8.02
N LEU A 156 -1.91 -10.00 -9.18
CA LEU A 156 -1.57 -8.68 -9.69
C LEU A 156 -2.82 -7.83 -9.87
N ALA A 157 -3.85 -8.35 -10.53
CA ALA A 157 -5.10 -7.62 -10.75
C ALA A 157 -5.78 -7.26 -9.42
N GLU A 158 -5.88 -8.21 -8.48
CA GLU A 158 -6.46 -7.98 -7.15
C GLU A 158 -5.64 -6.97 -6.33
N GLY A 159 -4.32 -7.10 -6.31
CA GLY A 159 -3.43 -6.21 -5.56
C GLY A 159 -3.44 -4.77 -6.08
N TRP A 160 -3.43 -4.58 -7.41
CA TRP A 160 -3.58 -3.26 -8.00
C TRP A 160 -4.97 -2.68 -7.76
N SER A 161 -6.03 -3.50 -7.83
CA SER A 161 -7.40 -3.06 -7.49
C SER A 161 -7.50 -2.60 -6.04
N ALA A 162 -6.94 -3.36 -5.10
CA ALA A 162 -6.88 -3.00 -3.68
C ALA A 162 -6.14 -1.67 -3.46
N MET A 163 -5.02 -1.46 -4.16
CA MET A 163 -4.27 -0.20 -4.10
C MET A 163 -5.09 0.98 -4.64
N VAL A 164 -5.80 0.81 -5.76
CA VAL A 164 -6.68 1.85 -6.33
C VAL A 164 -7.81 2.19 -5.37
N ALA A 165 -8.49 1.17 -4.81
CA ALA A 165 -9.55 1.37 -3.82
C ALA A 165 -9.06 2.14 -2.59
N TYR A 166 -7.84 1.84 -2.12
CA TYR A 166 -7.20 2.60 -1.04
C TYR A 166 -6.98 4.07 -1.43
N LEU A 167 -6.46 4.34 -2.63
CA LEU A 167 -6.21 5.70 -3.12
C LEU A 167 -7.52 6.49 -3.25
N ASP A 168 -8.58 5.88 -3.75
CA ASP A 168 -9.91 6.51 -3.87
C ASP A 168 -10.49 6.89 -2.50
N ASP A 169 -10.31 6.05 -1.47
CA ASP A 169 -10.68 6.41 -0.10
C ASP A 169 -9.83 7.58 0.42
N GLN A 170 -8.51 7.59 0.18
CA GLN A 170 -7.66 8.71 0.57
C GLN A 170 -8.06 10.02 -0.12
N ILE A 171 -8.32 9.98 -1.42
CA ILE A 171 -8.79 11.12 -2.21
C ILE A 171 -10.13 11.62 -1.66
N SER A 172 -11.08 10.73 -1.39
CA SER A 172 -12.38 11.07 -0.80
C SER A 172 -12.23 11.75 0.57
N ARG A 173 -11.33 11.25 1.42
CA ARG A 173 -11.02 11.88 2.72
C ARG A 173 -10.40 13.26 2.56
N LEU A 174 -9.53 13.45 1.56
CA LEU A 174 -8.93 14.75 1.25
C LEU A 174 -10.00 15.75 0.79
N TYR A 175 -10.90 15.38 -0.11
CA TYR A 175 -12.02 16.24 -0.52
C TYR A 175 -12.91 16.65 0.66
N ARG A 176 -13.21 15.72 1.58
CA ARG A 176 -13.96 16.05 2.82
C ARG A 176 -13.21 17.00 3.75
N ARG A 177 -11.88 16.92 3.81
CA ARG A 177 -11.05 17.87 4.58
C ARG A 177 -11.02 19.24 3.91
N TYR A 178 -10.86 19.26 2.59
CA TYR A 178 -10.89 20.49 1.79
C TYR A 178 -12.22 21.23 1.95
N GLY A 179 -13.37 20.55 1.81
CA GLY A 179 -14.68 21.19 2.00
C GLY A 179 -14.90 21.74 3.42
N ARG A 180 -14.36 21.08 4.45
CA ARG A 180 -14.38 21.62 5.82
C ARG A 180 -13.53 22.88 5.94
N LEU A 181 -12.34 22.89 5.35
CA LEU A 181 -11.45 24.04 5.34
C LEU A 181 -12.08 25.22 4.58
N GLU A 182 -12.68 24.96 3.42
CA GLU A 182 -13.40 25.98 2.65
C GLU A 182 -14.57 26.59 3.46
N SER A 183 -15.33 25.76 4.17
CA SER A 183 -16.40 26.25 5.07
C SER A 183 -15.85 27.14 6.19
N ILE A 184 -14.70 26.78 6.77
CA ILE A 184 -14.04 27.58 7.80
C ILE A 184 -13.56 28.91 7.21
N MET A 185 -12.95 28.90 6.02
CA MET A 185 -12.49 30.12 5.36
C MET A 185 -13.66 31.08 5.09
N LYS A 186 -14.78 30.60 4.56
CA LYS A 186 -15.99 31.43 4.35
C LYS A 186 -16.50 32.06 5.66
N LYS A 187 -16.48 31.31 6.77
CA LYS A 187 -16.85 31.84 8.09
C LYS A 187 -15.86 32.89 8.60
N MET A 188 -14.56 32.75 8.31
CA MET A 188 -13.56 33.75 8.67
C MET A 188 -13.74 35.04 7.86
N GLU A 189 -14.07 34.93 6.58
CA GLU A 189 -14.35 36.10 5.72
C GLU A 189 -15.57 36.87 6.22
N THR A 190 -16.66 36.18 6.58
CA THR A 190 -17.85 36.84 7.14
C THR A 190 -17.57 37.47 8.51
N ALA A 191 -16.83 36.78 9.39
CA ALA A 191 -16.41 37.33 10.67
C ALA A 191 -15.55 38.60 10.50
N LYS A 192 -14.63 38.60 9.53
CA LYS A 192 -13.81 39.76 9.19
C LYS A 192 -14.66 40.92 8.68
N ALA A 193 -15.60 40.66 7.76
CA ALA A 193 -16.50 41.68 7.24
C ALA A 193 -17.36 42.30 8.36
N ASN A 194 -17.92 41.46 9.24
CA ASN A 194 -18.70 41.91 10.39
C ASN A 194 -17.86 42.75 11.36
N SER A 195 -16.63 42.32 11.66
CA SER A 195 -15.73 43.09 12.53
C SER A 195 -15.40 44.46 11.94
N ASN A 196 -15.17 44.54 10.62
CA ASN A 196 -14.92 45.81 9.95
C ASN A 196 -16.15 46.74 10.03
N SER A 197 -17.35 46.22 9.78
CA SER A 197 -18.60 46.99 9.92
C SER A 197 -18.77 47.53 11.34
N VAL A 198 -18.52 46.71 12.37
CA VAL A 198 -18.60 47.15 13.76
C VAL A 198 -17.59 48.28 14.06
N LEU A 199 -16.36 48.17 13.54
CA LEU A 199 -15.35 49.22 13.69
C LEU A 199 -15.75 50.53 13.00
N GLU A 200 -16.35 50.45 11.81
CA GLU A 200 -16.90 51.62 11.10
C GLU A 200 -18.02 52.29 11.90
N ASP A 201 -18.94 51.51 12.47
CA ASP A 201 -20.01 52.02 13.32
C ASP A 201 -19.45 52.73 14.57
N PHE A 202 -18.46 52.14 15.24
CA PHE A 202 -17.79 52.76 16.38
C PHE A 202 -17.15 54.11 16.00
N ASN A 203 -16.44 54.16 14.87
CA ASN A 203 -15.83 55.40 14.38
C ASN A 203 -16.89 56.48 14.10
N SER A 204 -18.01 56.10 13.50
CA SER A 204 -19.15 57.00 13.27
C SER A 204 -19.73 57.57 14.57
N VAL A 205 -19.85 56.75 15.63
CA VAL A 205 -20.27 57.21 16.95
C VAL A 205 -19.26 58.19 17.55
N PHE A 206 -17.97 57.89 17.47
CA PHE A 206 -16.91 58.80 17.93
C PHE A 206 -16.97 60.16 17.22
N ASP A 207 -17.18 60.17 15.90
CA ASP A 207 -17.31 61.41 15.13
C ASP A 207 -18.54 62.23 15.55
N LYS A 208 -19.67 61.57 15.81
CA LYS A 208 -20.88 62.24 16.34
C LYS A 208 -20.63 62.82 17.73
N LEU A 209 -20.02 62.05 18.64
CA LEU A 209 -19.69 62.52 19.99
C LEU A 209 -18.72 63.71 19.96
N ARG A 210 -17.68 63.63 19.12
CA ARG A 210 -16.74 64.73 18.89
C ARG A 210 -17.48 65.99 18.45
N LYS A 211 -18.38 65.91 17.46
CA LYS A 211 -19.20 67.07 17.02
C LYS A 211 -20.02 67.67 18.16
N VAL A 212 -20.68 66.85 18.98
CA VAL A 212 -21.47 67.33 20.12
C VAL A 212 -20.59 68.04 21.16
N ILE A 213 -19.42 67.48 21.48
CA ILE A 213 -18.47 68.09 22.41
C ILE A 213 -18.00 69.44 21.87
N PHE A 214 -17.62 69.53 20.59
CA PHE A 214 -17.22 70.78 19.95
C PHE A 214 -18.34 71.84 19.99
N VAL A 215 -19.59 71.46 19.72
CA VAL A 215 -20.74 72.38 19.78
C VAL A 215 -20.96 72.89 21.20
N LYS A 216 -20.94 72.01 22.21
CA LYS A 216 -21.06 72.41 23.61
C LYS A 216 -19.94 73.34 24.05
N PHE A 217 -18.70 73.05 23.65
CA PHE A 217 -17.54 73.89 23.98
C PHE A 217 -17.63 75.27 23.32
N TYR A 218 -18.05 75.33 22.05
CA TYR A 218 -18.23 76.58 21.31
C TYR A 218 -19.35 77.44 21.87
N LEU A 219 -20.50 76.84 22.23
CA LEU A 219 -21.59 77.56 22.90
C LEU A 219 -21.14 78.06 24.27
N PHE A 220 -20.48 77.22 25.08
CA PHE A 220 -19.97 77.64 26.38
C PHE A 220 -18.99 78.81 26.27
N TYR A 221 -18.04 78.78 25.33
CA TYR A 221 -17.10 79.88 25.11
C TYR A 221 -17.79 81.15 24.61
N LYS A 222 -18.74 81.03 23.68
CA LYS A 222 -19.44 82.19 23.10
C LYS A 222 -20.35 82.89 24.12
N TYR A 223 -21.01 82.14 25.00
CA TYR A 223 -21.88 82.72 26.04
C TYR A 223 -21.12 83.19 27.30
N LYS A 224 -19.88 82.73 27.52
CA LYS A 224 -19.02 83.21 28.62
C LYS A 224 -18.30 84.53 28.29
N ILE A 225 -18.29 84.96 27.03
CA ILE A 225 -17.75 86.25 26.57
C ILE A 225 -18.85 87.34 26.56
N CYS A 226 -20.13 86.97 26.71
CA CYS A 226 -21.26 87.92 26.75
C CYS A 226 -21.78 88.22 28.18
N LEU A 227 -21.02 87.87 29.22
CA LEU A 227 -21.22 88.26 30.62
C LEU A 227 -19.99 89.03 31.08
#